data_AF-A0A520FY58-F1
#
_entry.id   AF-A0A520FY58-F1
#
_cell.length_a   1.000
_cell.length_b   1.000
_cell.length_c   1.000
_cell.angle_alpha   90.00
_cell.angle_beta   90.00
_cell.angle_gamma   90.00
#
_symmetry.space_group_name_H-M   'P 1'
#
loop_
_entity.id
_entity.type
_entity.pdbx_description
1 polymer ?
#
loop_
_entity_poly.entity_id
_entity_poly.type
_entity_poly.pdbx_seq_one_letter_code
_entity_poly.pdbx_strand_id
1 'polypeptide(L)'
;FDKADALLKTQYNKIKSTSDNEEQMQEVAAARTQLQAGKFSMFEHELILLVYGDSIRELNQNVNAAVTLLDQKSMNTSRERGGALICTYFSMLPGNFKYGRIRAMPISSKNFSKFFPMHNHPRGNASGSQWGAPIALMKTAAGGPYFFNFHVSRNRLLEQGIRLDYDEEPARVELGDDEAANDRGGEGDGPAQKTHRKELGNYKIIGRSGGGKTVLKLALRLLARKQAMASGKRLKIFSFDKDYGEEICIRAMGGRYFRIAGGEPTGMNPFSMAPTAENISVILSIMSWNAQFDGKYAMTHKDEEDLLRSIRQVYELEPKHRRYARVRDALPTHRENSLYQALGRWCDGGAFAWVLDNPEDRFDLDGAHTFGFDMTNFLDIEEART
;
A
#
# COMPACT_ATOMS: atom_id res chain seq x y z
N PHE A 1 21.05 18.57 44.60
CA PHE A 1 22.51 18.63 44.41
C PHE A 1 23.24 17.65 45.32
N ASP A 2 22.99 17.63 46.64
CA ASP A 2 23.70 16.73 47.57
C ASP A 2 23.56 15.23 47.30
N LYS A 3 22.38 14.74 46.88
CA LYS A 3 22.19 13.29 46.65
C LYS A 3 23.03 12.73 45.51
N ALA A 4 23.21 13.48 44.42
CA ALA A 4 24.00 13.06 43.27
C ALA A 4 25.51 13.07 43.59
N ASP A 5 25.97 14.11 44.29
CA ASP A 5 27.36 14.20 44.75
C ASP A 5 27.68 13.12 45.80
N ALA A 6 26.75 12.85 46.72
CA ALA A 6 26.88 11.78 47.71
C ALA A 6 26.94 10.39 47.06
N LEU A 7 26.18 10.16 45.99
CA LEU A 7 26.21 8.90 45.25
C LEU A 7 27.54 8.71 44.49
N LEU A 8 28.04 9.75 43.81
CA LEU A 8 29.35 9.73 43.17
C LEU A 8 30.49 9.53 44.20
N LYS A 9 30.38 10.16 45.38
CA LYS A 9 31.29 9.93 46.50
C LYS A 9 31.26 8.49 47.00
N THR A 10 30.07 7.89 47.08
CA THR A 10 29.92 6.49 47.49
C THR A 10 30.50 5.53 46.44
N GLN A 11 30.25 5.79 45.15
CA GLN A 11 30.84 5.06 44.02
C GLN A 11 32.37 5.15 44.05
N TYR A 12 32.92 6.35 44.21
CA TYR A 12 34.36 6.58 44.35
C TYR A 12 34.97 5.75 45.47
N ASN A 13 34.33 5.74 46.66
CA ASN A 13 34.82 4.98 47.81
C ASN A 13 34.76 3.45 47.58
N LYS A 14 33.75 2.95 46.85
CA LYS A 14 33.62 1.51 46.50
C LYS A 14 34.67 1.07 45.46
N ILE A 15 34.96 1.93 44.49
CA ILE A 15 35.99 1.65 43.48
C ILE A 15 37.38 1.67 44.14
N LYS A 16 37.61 2.63 45.06
CA LYS A 16 38.85 2.72 45.85
C LYS A 16 39.12 1.48 46.71
N SER A 17 38.09 0.78 47.19
CA SER A 17 38.26 -0.45 47.99
C SER A 17 38.63 -1.69 47.16
N THR A 18 38.71 -1.58 45.82
CA THR A 18 39.04 -2.68 44.91
C THR A 18 40.34 -2.34 44.19
N SER A 19 41.33 -3.23 44.19
CA SER A 19 42.64 -3.02 43.53
C SER A 19 42.50 -2.88 42.00
N ASP A 20 43.39 -2.08 41.39
CA ASP A 20 43.52 -1.82 39.93
C ASP A 20 42.36 -1.11 39.21
N ASN A 21 41.91 0.07 39.70
CA ASN A 21 40.89 0.89 39.03
C ASN A 21 41.24 2.40 38.93
N GLU A 22 42.52 2.74 38.70
CA GLU A 22 42.96 4.15 38.68
C GLU A 22 42.24 5.03 37.64
N GLU A 23 42.00 4.50 36.44
CA GLU A 23 41.31 5.21 35.37
C GLU A 23 39.85 5.53 35.74
N GLN A 24 39.12 4.55 36.27
CA GLN A 24 37.73 4.74 36.72
C GLN A 24 37.65 5.75 37.89
N MET A 25 38.65 5.76 38.79
CA MET A 25 38.71 6.76 39.86
C MET A 25 38.89 8.17 39.33
N GLN A 26 39.73 8.35 38.30
CA GLN A 26 39.92 9.65 37.64
C GLN A 26 38.64 10.11 36.93
N GLU A 27 37.94 9.21 36.24
CA GLU A 27 36.67 9.51 35.58
C GLU A 27 35.58 9.96 36.57
N VAL A 28 35.43 9.24 37.70
CA VAL A 28 34.44 9.60 38.73
C VAL A 28 34.79 10.94 39.39
N ALA A 29 36.08 11.21 39.64
CA ALA A 29 36.53 12.50 40.16
C ALA A 29 36.23 13.64 39.16
N ALA A 30 36.55 13.46 37.89
CA ALA A 30 36.27 14.43 36.83
C ALA A 30 34.76 14.67 36.66
N ALA A 31 33.95 13.61 36.69
CA ALA A 31 32.48 13.72 36.65
C ALA A 31 31.93 14.53 37.83
N ARG A 32 32.52 14.39 39.01
CA ARG A 32 32.15 15.15 40.21
C ARG A 32 32.49 16.63 40.08
N THR A 33 33.68 16.97 39.58
CA THR A 33 34.04 18.37 39.26
C THR A 33 33.10 18.97 38.22
N GLN A 34 32.75 18.22 37.18
CA GLN A 34 31.81 18.67 36.14
C GLN A 34 30.39 18.87 36.66
N LEU A 35 29.93 18.03 37.60
CA LEU A 35 28.64 18.17 38.28
C LEU A 35 28.61 19.43 39.16
N GLN A 36 29.67 19.68 39.93
CA GLN A 36 29.81 20.89 40.76
C GLN A 36 29.89 22.17 39.92
N ALA A 37 30.55 22.10 38.76
CA ALA A 37 30.62 23.19 37.78
C ALA A 37 29.33 23.36 36.97
N GLY A 38 28.28 22.55 37.20
CA GLY A 38 26.99 22.66 36.50
C GLY A 38 27.02 22.25 35.02
N LYS A 39 28.05 21.55 34.54
CA LYS A 39 28.16 21.13 33.12
C LYS A 39 27.14 20.04 32.74
N PHE A 40 26.59 19.34 33.72
CA PHE A 40 25.46 18.42 33.54
C PHE A 40 24.69 18.32 34.87
N SER A 41 23.45 17.83 34.80
CA SER A 41 22.63 17.53 35.98
C SER A 41 22.41 16.02 36.08
N MET A 42 22.19 15.49 37.28
CA MET A 42 21.75 14.10 37.46
C MET A 42 20.27 14.06 37.82
N PHE A 43 19.55 13.14 37.20
CA PHE A 43 18.13 12.88 37.42
C PHE A 43 17.92 11.45 37.89
N GLU A 44 16.87 11.19 38.66
CA GLU A 44 16.47 9.83 39.00
C GLU A 44 15.64 9.24 37.86
N HIS A 45 16.13 8.15 37.27
CA HIS A 45 15.47 7.42 36.19
C HIS A 45 15.21 5.97 36.60
N GLU A 46 14.00 5.50 36.32
CA GLU A 46 13.57 4.12 36.52
C GLU A 46 12.84 3.68 35.25
N LEU A 47 13.22 2.52 34.70
CA LEU A 47 12.50 1.89 33.60
C LEU A 47 11.65 0.76 34.19
N ILE A 48 10.34 0.83 33.97
CA ILE A 48 9.42 -0.22 34.42
C ILE A 48 8.70 -0.77 33.19
N LEU A 49 8.79 -2.08 33.00
CA LEU A 49 8.09 -2.81 31.94
C LEU A 49 6.99 -3.66 32.57
N LEU A 50 5.73 -3.32 32.29
CA LEU A 50 4.58 -4.07 32.75
C LEU A 50 4.14 -5.05 31.66
N VAL A 51 4.08 -6.34 32.02
CA VAL A 51 3.74 -7.43 31.10
C VAL A 51 2.40 -8.03 31.52
N TYR A 52 1.49 -8.19 30.56
CA TYR A 52 0.18 -8.78 30.75
C TYR A 52 0.10 -10.16 30.09
N GLY A 53 -0.89 -10.96 30.51
CA GLY A 53 -1.25 -12.24 29.89
C GLY A 53 -2.59 -12.71 30.47
N ASP A 54 -3.40 -13.36 29.64
CA ASP A 54 -4.75 -13.79 30.03
C ASP A 54 -4.71 -15.08 30.88
N SER A 55 -3.55 -15.73 30.95
CA SER A 55 -3.26 -16.85 31.83
C SER A 55 -1.86 -16.77 32.45
N ILE A 56 -1.65 -17.47 33.57
CA ILE A 56 -0.32 -17.56 34.22
C ILE A 56 0.73 -18.15 33.27
N ARG A 57 0.33 -19.09 32.40
CA ARG A 57 1.21 -19.72 31.42
C ARG A 57 1.67 -18.70 30.38
N GLU A 58 0.73 -17.96 29.80
CA GLU A 58 1.01 -16.93 28.80
C GLU A 58 1.84 -15.78 29.40
N LEU A 59 1.49 -15.33 30.62
CA LEU A 59 2.25 -14.30 31.32
C LEU A 59 3.73 -14.69 31.48
N ASN A 60 4.03 -15.91 31.89
CA ASN A 60 5.42 -16.37 32.03
C ASN A 60 6.14 -16.46 30.67
N GLN A 61 5.44 -16.83 29.59
CA GLN A 61 6.01 -16.81 28.24
C GLN A 61 6.37 -15.37 27.82
N ASN A 62 5.45 -14.43 28.01
CA ASN A 62 5.65 -13.01 27.68
C ASN A 62 6.79 -12.39 28.51
N VAL A 63 6.87 -12.72 29.81
CA VAL A 63 7.96 -12.27 30.69
C VAL A 63 9.31 -12.80 30.20
N ASN A 64 9.39 -14.10 29.86
CA ASN A 64 10.65 -14.68 29.37
C ASN A 64 11.08 -14.05 28.03
N ALA A 65 10.13 -13.77 27.13
CA ALA A 65 10.41 -13.07 25.87
C ALA A 65 10.94 -11.65 26.13
N ALA A 66 10.32 -10.90 27.05
CA ALA A 66 10.76 -9.56 27.42
C ALA A 66 12.17 -9.55 28.04
N VAL A 67 12.46 -10.47 28.97
CA VAL A 67 13.79 -10.61 29.59
C VAL A 67 14.84 -10.93 28.53
N THR A 68 14.55 -11.87 27.63
CA THR A 68 15.48 -12.26 26.55
C THR A 68 15.80 -11.08 25.63
N LEU A 69 14.79 -10.27 25.26
CA LEU A 69 14.99 -9.10 24.41
C LEU A 69 15.82 -8.01 25.09
N LEU A 70 15.62 -7.79 26.39
CA LEU A 70 16.39 -6.82 27.15
C LEU A 70 17.83 -7.29 27.36
N ASP A 71 18.03 -8.58 27.59
CA ASP A 71 19.36 -9.19 27.73
C ASP A 71 20.18 -9.08 26.41
N GLN A 72 19.54 -9.30 25.26
CA GLN A 72 20.15 -9.05 23.93
C GLN A 72 20.59 -7.59 23.71
N LYS A 73 20.06 -6.65 24.49
CA LYS A 73 20.44 -5.23 24.48
C LYS A 73 21.35 -4.85 25.65
N SER A 74 21.91 -5.84 26.34
CA SER A 74 22.78 -5.66 27.51
C SER A 74 22.09 -4.89 28.66
N MET A 75 20.77 -5.03 28.77
CA MET A 75 19.98 -4.43 29.84
C MET A 75 19.67 -5.46 30.91
N ASN A 76 20.25 -5.28 32.09
CA ASN A 76 19.96 -6.11 33.25
C ASN A 76 18.54 -5.85 33.76
N THR A 77 17.76 -6.92 33.95
CA THR A 77 16.37 -6.84 34.41
C THR A 77 16.18 -7.52 35.76
N SER A 78 15.31 -6.94 36.59
CA SER A 78 14.89 -7.49 37.88
C SER A 78 13.40 -7.78 37.79
N ARG A 79 12.99 -9.04 38.00
CA ARG A 79 11.57 -9.39 38.09
C ARG A 79 11.06 -9.14 39.49
N GLU A 80 10.21 -8.14 39.64
CA GLU A 80 9.58 -7.81 40.93
C GLU A 80 8.52 -8.86 41.32
N ARG A 81 8.45 -9.18 42.62
CA ARG A 81 7.52 -10.15 43.21
C ARG A 81 6.97 -9.62 44.54
N GLY A 82 5.78 -10.08 44.93
CA GLY A 82 5.19 -9.76 46.24
C GLY A 82 4.91 -8.26 46.42
N GLY A 83 5.20 -7.71 47.61
CA GLY A 83 4.95 -6.31 47.93
C GLY A 83 5.71 -5.31 47.07
N ALA A 84 6.90 -5.67 46.57
CA ALA A 84 7.69 -4.82 45.68
C ALA A 84 6.98 -4.56 44.34
N LEU A 85 6.24 -5.55 43.82
CA LEU A 85 5.45 -5.41 42.60
C LEU A 85 4.40 -4.30 42.74
N ILE A 86 3.69 -4.29 43.86
CA ILE A 86 2.62 -3.32 44.15
C ILE A 86 3.22 -1.91 44.24
N CYS A 87 4.33 -1.77 44.98
CA CYS A 87 5.02 -0.49 45.11
C CYS A 87 5.58 0.01 43.76
N THR A 88 6.21 -0.86 42.96
CA THR A 88 6.71 -0.51 41.61
C THR A 88 5.58 -0.18 40.64
N TYR A 89 4.43 -0.84 40.74
CA TYR A 89 3.26 -0.49 39.92
C TYR A 89 2.74 0.91 40.26
N PHE A 90 2.55 1.21 41.55
CA PHE A 90 2.04 2.51 41.97
C PHE A 90 3.07 3.65 41.81
N SER A 91 4.37 3.37 41.76
CA SER A 91 5.41 4.39 41.53
C SER A 91 5.40 4.96 40.10
N MET A 92 4.71 4.29 39.16
CA MET A 92 4.48 4.80 37.81
C MET A 92 3.53 6.00 37.78
N LEU A 93 2.66 6.14 38.79
CA LEU A 93 1.64 7.19 38.80
C LEU A 93 2.28 8.57 39.04
N PRO A 94 1.89 9.59 38.25
CA PRO A 94 2.40 10.95 38.43
C PRO A 94 2.20 11.46 39.87
N GLY A 95 3.25 12.02 40.47
CA GLY A 95 3.20 12.60 41.82
C GLY A 95 3.38 11.59 42.96
N ASN A 96 3.35 10.28 42.69
CA ASN A 96 3.54 9.25 43.72
C ASN A 96 5.02 8.94 44.00
N PHE A 97 5.81 10.00 44.22
CA PHE A 97 7.24 9.90 44.55
C PHE A 97 7.51 9.82 46.06
N LYS A 98 6.45 10.02 46.87
CA LYS A 98 6.53 10.15 48.33
C LYS A 98 7.02 8.88 49.03
N TYR A 99 6.66 7.71 48.49
CA TYR A 99 7.05 6.41 49.04
C TYR A 99 8.28 5.80 48.36
N GLY A 100 8.91 6.56 47.45
CA GLY A 100 10.13 6.17 46.76
C GLY A 100 9.90 5.28 45.54
N ARG A 101 10.77 5.48 44.54
CA ARG A 101 10.92 4.58 43.38
C ARG A 101 11.96 3.51 43.74
N ILE A 102 11.58 2.23 43.70
CA ILE A 102 12.40 1.14 44.26
C ILE A 102 13.74 1.00 43.53
N ARG A 103 13.75 1.16 42.21
CA ARG A 103 14.93 0.98 41.34
C ARG A 103 15.32 2.26 40.61
N ALA A 104 14.94 3.42 41.14
CA ALA A 104 15.42 4.68 40.58
C ALA A 104 16.94 4.81 40.76
N MET A 105 17.63 4.98 39.65
CA MET A 105 19.07 5.19 39.61
C MET A 105 19.38 6.56 38.99
N PRO A 106 20.43 7.26 39.45
CA PRO A 106 20.80 8.53 38.86
C PRO A 106 21.34 8.34 37.45
N ILE A 107 20.88 9.17 36.52
CA ILE A 107 21.36 9.27 35.15
C ILE A 107 21.77 10.72 34.87
N SER A 108 22.86 10.91 34.11
CA SER A 108 23.28 12.25 33.68
C SER A 108 22.29 12.83 32.66
N SER A 109 22.15 14.15 32.63
CA SER A 109 21.33 14.86 31.64
C SER A 109 21.75 14.57 30.20
N LYS A 110 23.06 14.33 30.00
CA LYS A 110 23.64 13.92 28.71
C LYS A 110 23.19 12.53 28.25
N ASN A 111 23.08 11.57 29.18
CA ASN A 111 22.59 10.23 28.85
C ASN A 111 21.07 10.22 28.74
N PHE A 112 20.38 10.99 29.58
CA PHE A 112 18.93 11.14 29.52
C PHE A 112 18.45 11.72 28.19
N SER A 113 19.17 12.70 27.62
CA SER A 113 18.80 13.27 26.30
C SER A 113 18.88 12.26 25.16
N LYS A 114 19.65 11.17 25.31
CA LYS A 114 19.72 10.07 24.32
C LYS A 114 18.47 9.19 24.30
N PHE A 115 17.62 9.25 25.33
CA PHE A 115 16.33 8.55 25.33
C PHE A 115 15.26 9.23 24.46
N PHE A 116 15.53 10.45 23.96
CA PHE A 116 14.65 11.17 23.04
C PHE A 116 15.29 11.27 21.65
N PRO A 117 15.39 10.17 20.89
CA PRO A 117 15.90 10.23 19.54
C PRO A 117 14.93 11.03 18.67
N MET A 118 15.33 12.24 18.28
CA MET A 118 14.60 13.10 17.34
C MET A 118 14.68 12.59 15.89
N HIS A 119 15.38 11.48 15.66
CA HIS A 119 15.48 10.78 14.39
C HIS A 119 15.05 9.33 14.62
N ASN A 120 13.96 8.91 13.99
CA ASN A 120 13.56 7.51 14.02
C ASN A 120 13.22 7.04 12.61
N HIS A 121 13.31 5.74 12.39
CA HIS A 121 12.98 5.14 11.11
C HIS A 121 11.47 5.31 10.84
N PRO A 122 11.07 5.45 9.55
CA PRO A 122 9.67 5.45 9.19
C PRO A 122 8.99 4.21 9.76
N ARG A 123 7.87 4.37 10.48
CA ARG A 123 7.13 3.26 11.10
C ARG A 123 5.92 2.79 10.29
N GLY A 124 5.53 3.51 9.23
CA GLY A 124 4.33 3.16 8.48
C GLY A 124 3.04 3.43 9.27
N ASN A 125 1.88 3.25 8.62
CA ASN A 125 0.57 3.66 9.17
C ASN A 125 -0.11 2.44 9.79
N ALA A 126 -0.16 2.40 11.13
CA ALA A 126 -0.89 1.36 11.85
C ALA A 126 -2.42 1.55 11.76
N SER A 127 -2.88 2.79 11.72
CA SER A 127 -4.28 3.20 11.59
C SER A 127 -4.42 4.43 10.70
N GLY A 128 -5.64 4.75 10.27
CA GLY A 128 -5.91 5.95 9.45
C GLY A 128 -5.45 5.86 7.99
N SER A 129 -5.09 4.67 7.51
CA SER A 129 -4.87 4.42 6.08
C SER A 129 -6.21 4.30 5.36
N GLN A 130 -6.30 4.79 4.13
CA GLN A 130 -7.50 4.65 3.29
C GLN A 130 -7.82 3.17 2.96
N TRP A 131 -6.80 2.31 3.05
CA TRP A 131 -6.92 0.86 2.91
C TRP A 131 -7.41 0.18 4.20
N GLY A 132 -7.51 0.90 5.32
CA GLY A 132 -7.87 0.37 6.63
C GLY A 132 -6.64 -0.08 7.42
N ALA A 133 -6.61 -1.35 7.81
CA ALA A 133 -5.47 -1.98 8.45
C ALA A 133 -4.22 -1.94 7.53
N PRO A 134 -3.01 -2.15 8.07
CA PRO A 134 -1.82 -2.29 7.23
C PRO A 134 -1.88 -3.59 6.40
N ILE A 135 -1.45 -3.51 5.14
CA ILE A 135 -1.34 -4.63 4.19
C ILE A 135 -0.35 -5.67 4.71
N ALA A 136 0.77 -5.21 5.27
CA ALA A 136 1.80 -6.08 5.81
C ALA A 136 2.52 -5.43 7.00
N LEU A 137 2.96 -6.27 7.94
CA LEU A 137 3.91 -5.87 8.97
C LEU A 137 5.31 -6.29 8.51
N MET A 138 6.18 -5.31 8.27
CA MET A 138 7.58 -5.55 7.90
C MET A 138 8.51 -5.12 9.04
N LYS A 139 9.78 -5.51 8.98
CA LYS A 139 10.80 -5.12 9.96
C LYS A 139 11.63 -3.96 9.38
N THR A 140 11.79 -2.88 10.15
CA THR A 140 12.71 -1.78 9.79
C THR A 140 14.17 -2.19 10.02
N ALA A 141 15.11 -1.42 9.49
CA ALA A 141 16.54 -1.61 9.75
C ALA A 141 16.89 -1.52 11.25
N ALA A 142 16.16 -0.70 12.01
CA ALA A 142 16.29 -0.62 13.48
C ALA A 142 15.64 -1.79 14.23
N GLY A 143 15.03 -2.74 13.53
CA GLY A 143 14.36 -3.90 14.11
C GLY A 143 12.96 -3.61 14.67
N GLY A 144 12.43 -2.41 14.46
CA GLY A 144 11.06 -2.05 14.83
C GLY A 144 10.03 -2.47 13.77
N PRO A 145 8.73 -2.43 14.12
CA PRO A 145 7.66 -2.72 13.17
C PRO A 145 7.53 -1.60 12.12
N TYR A 146 7.26 -2.01 10.88
CA TYR A 146 6.87 -1.16 9.76
C TYR A 146 5.49 -1.56 9.23
N PHE A 147 4.51 -0.69 9.40
CA PHE A 147 3.13 -0.91 8.98
C PHE A 147 2.96 -0.49 7.51
N PHE A 148 3.18 -1.44 6.61
CA PHE A 148 3.15 -1.20 5.16
C PHE A 148 1.73 -0.97 4.66
N ASN A 149 1.59 0.06 3.82
CA ASN A 149 0.41 0.35 3.02
C ASN A 149 0.88 0.80 1.63
N PHE A 150 0.06 0.62 0.60
CA PHE A 150 0.37 1.12 -0.75
C PHE A 150 0.37 2.65 -0.87
N HIS A 151 -0.10 3.35 0.17
CA HIS A 151 -0.15 4.81 0.20
C HIS A 151 0.52 5.34 1.48
N VAL A 152 1.10 6.54 1.35
CA VAL A 152 1.55 7.38 2.45
C VAL A 152 0.47 8.43 2.68
N SER A 153 -0.05 8.53 3.90
CA SER A 153 -1.10 9.53 4.21
C SER A 153 -0.56 10.95 4.15
N ARG A 154 -1.42 11.89 3.72
CA ARG A 154 -1.20 13.34 3.85
C ARG A 154 -0.65 13.75 5.22
N ASN A 155 -1.28 13.28 6.30
CA ASN A 155 -0.83 13.59 7.67
C ASN A 155 0.64 13.19 7.87
N ARG A 156 1.06 12.05 7.30
CA ARG A 156 2.44 11.63 7.37
C ARG A 156 3.37 12.42 6.45
N LEU A 157 2.92 12.77 5.25
CA LEU A 157 3.70 13.66 4.38
C LEU A 157 3.93 15.00 5.08
N LEU A 158 2.92 15.54 5.76
CA LEU A 158 3.02 16.75 6.58
C LEU A 158 4.00 16.57 7.76
N GLU A 159 3.96 15.45 8.47
CA GLU A 159 4.96 15.10 9.50
C GLU A 159 6.39 15.06 8.95
N GLN A 160 6.55 14.73 7.66
CA GLN A 160 7.83 14.69 6.95
C GLN A 160 8.19 16.03 6.29
N GLY A 161 7.38 17.08 6.49
CA GLY A 161 7.59 18.40 5.90
C GLY A 161 7.20 18.51 4.42
N ILE A 162 6.54 17.50 3.87
CA ILE A 162 6.06 17.48 2.48
C ILE A 162 4.62 17.98 2.44
N ARG A 163 4.39 19.11 1.76
CA ARG A 163 3.06 19.63 1.44
C ARG A 163 2.75 19.29 -0.02
N LEU A 164 1.58 18.71 -0.25
CA LEU A 164 1.07 18.44 -1.59
C LEU A 164 0.13 19.58 -1.97
N ASP A 165 0.50 20.37 -2.98
CA ASP A 165 -0.23 21.59 -3.39
C ASP A 165 -1.39 21.31 -4.36
N TYR A 166 -1.95 20.10 -4.39
CA TYR A 166 -3.12 19.85 -5.24
C TYR A 166 -4.35 20.57 -4.70
N ASP A 167 -4.93 21.42 -5.54
CA ASP A 167 -6.14 22.20 -5.25
C ASP A 167 -7.24 21.33 -4.62
N GLU A 168 -7.80 21.84 -3.52
CA GLU A 168 -9.01 21.30 -2.88
C GLU A 168 -10.23 21.60 -3.77
N GLU A 169 -10.37 20.90 -4.89
CA GLU A 169 -11.68 20.86 -5.55
C GLU A 169 -12.68 20.15 -4.61
N PRO A 170 -13.90 20.71 -4.44
CA PRO A 170 -14.90 20.13 -3.55
C PRO A 170 -15.24 18.71 -3.98
N ALA A 171 -15.25 17.80 -3.00
CA ALA A 171 -15.51 16.38 -3.22
C ALA A 171 -16.78 16.18 -4.05
N ARG A 172 -16.67 15.48 -5.19
CA ARG A 172 -17.83 14.93 -5.88
C ARG A 172 -18.48 13.93 -4.94
N VAL A 173 -19.74 14.17 -4.57
CA VAL A 173 -20.55 13.23 -3.81
C VAL A 173 -20.71 11.97 -4.67
N GLU A 174 -19.96 10.91 -4.34
CA GLU A 174 -20.28 9.57 -4.84
C GLU A 174 -21.59 9.16 -4.14
N LEU A 175 -22.72 9.24 -4.86
CA LEU A 175 -23.95 8.57 -4.45
C LEU A 175 -23.65 7.07 -4.47
N GLY A 176 -23.53 6.48 -3.28
CA GLY A 176 -23.45 5.03 -3.15
C GLY A 176 -24.80 4.42 -3.50
N ASP A 177 -24.80 3.47 -4.42
CA ASP A 177 -25.88 2.50 -4.61
C ASP A 177 -25.92 1.58 -3.38
N ASP A 178 -26.48 2.04 -2.27
CA ASP A 178 -26.93 1.22 -1.14
C ASP A 178 -27.49 2.16 -0.05
N GLU A 179 -28.76 2.54 -0.15
CA GLU A 179 -29.70 2.76 0.96
C GLU A 179 -31.03 3.30 0.42
N ALA A 180 -31.84 2.40 -0.13
CA ALA A 180 -33.28 2.61 -0.16
C ALA A 180 -33.83 2.30 1.25
N ALA A 181 -34.63 3.23 1.77
CA ALA A 181 -35.47 3.15 2.98
C ALA A 181 -34.83 3.57 4.32
N ASN A 182 -34.92 4.85 4.66
CA ASN A 182 -35.83 5.31 5.72
C ASN A 182 -35.90 6.84 5.78
N ASP A 183 -37.04 7.39 5.40
CA ASP A 183 -37.41 8.78 5.64
C ASP A 183 -37.96 8.91 7.07
N ARG A 184 -37.17 9.51 7.97
CA ARG A 184 -37.67 10.25 9.15
C ARG A 184 -36.72 11.39 9.46
N GLY A 185 -37.27 12.60 9.42
CA GLY A 185 -36.57 13.86 9.63
C GLY A 185 -35.82 13.98 10.96
N GLY A 186 -34.77 14.81 10.91
CA GLY A 186 -34.01 15.29 12.05
C GLY A 186 -33.03 16.36 11.57
N GLU A 187 -33.32 17.62 11.88
CA GLU A 187 -32.40 18.74 11.74
C GLU A 187 -31.13 18.48 12.56
N GLY A 188 -29.97 18.59 11.92
CA GLY A 188 -28.67 18.38 12.53
C GLY A 188 -27.56 18.88 11.62
N ASP A 189 -27.34 20.19 11.64
CA ASP A 189 -26.22 20.86 10.95
C ASP A 189 -24.91 20.54 11.70
N GLY A 190 -24.36 19.36 11.44
CA GLY A 190 -23.01 18.97 11.82
C GLY A 190 -22.03 19.32 10.69
N PRO A 191 -20.78 19.73 10.98
CA PRO A 191 -19.84 20.11 9.94
C PRO A 191 -19.67 18.95 8.95
N ALA A 192 -20.04 19.19 7.70
CA ALA A 192 -19.92 18.23 6.61
C ALA A 192 -18.54 17.57 6.68
N GLN A 193 -18.54 16.26 6.95
CA GLN A 193 -17.33 15.48 7.07
C GLN A 193 -16.64 15.52 5.71
N LYS A 194 -15.64 16.40 5.55
CA LYS A 194 -14.88 16.56 4.31
C LYS A 194 -14.34 15.19 3.91
N THR A 195 -15.00 14.55 2.93
CA THR A 195 -14.55 13.28 2.39
C THR A 195 -13.25 13.54 1.65
N HIS A 196 -12.14 13.19 2.30
CA HIS A 196 -10.81 13.29 1.72
C HIS A 196 -10.78 12.59 0.35
N ARG A 197 -10.29 13.29 -0.68
CA ARG A 197 -10.00 12.71 -1.98
C ARG A 197 -9.17 11.43 -1.77
N LYS A 198 -9.68 10.29 -2.26
CA LYS A 198 -8.96 9.01 -2.21
C LYS A 198 -7.61 9.20 -2.92
N GLU A 199 -6.53 8.94 -2.20
CA GLU A 199 -5.17 9.10 -2.69
C GLU A 199 -4.76 7.82 -3.41
N LEU A 200 -4.15 7.95 -4.58
CA LEU A 200 -3.74 6.82 -5.40
C LEU A 200 -2.61 6.05 -4.71
N GLY A 201 -2.81 4.75 -4.48
CA GLY A 201 -1.83 3.84 -3.87
C GLY A 201 -0.76 3.35 -4.84
N ASN A 202 -0.10 4.27 -5.56
CA ASN A 202 0.90 3.93 -6.56
C ASN A 202 2.19 3.45 -5.90
N TYR A 203 2.75 2.34 -6.38
CA TYR A 203 4.03 1.82 -5.92
C TYR A 203 4.87 1.31 -7.09
N LYS A 204 6.19 1.31 -6.91
CA LYS A 204 7.16 0.86 -7.90
C LYS A 204 8.11 -0.15 -7.28
N ILE A 205 8.29 -1.30 -7.92
CA ILE A 205 9.24 -2.33 -7.52
C ILE A 205 10.39 -2.36 -8.53
N ILE A 206 11.61 -2.06 -8.08
CA ILE A 206 12.82 -2.03 -8.92
C ILE A 206 13.80 -3.08 -8.43
N GLY A 207 14.45 -3.78 -9.37
CA GLY A 207 15.44 -4.80 -9.06
C GLY A 207 15.96 -5.49 -10.32
N ARG A 208 17.13 -6.12 -10.23
CA ARG A 208 17.73 -6.90 -11.33
C ARG A 208 16.85 -8.09 -11.73
N SER A 209 17.05 -8.63 -12.93
CA SER A 209 16.41 -9.91 -13.31
C SER A 209 16.81 -11.00 -12.31
N GLY A 210 15.88 -11.91 -12.00
CA GLY A 210 16.07 -12.93 -10.95
C GLY A 210 16.05 -12.44 -9.49
N GLY A 211 16.01 -11.12 -9.24
CA GLY A 211 16.04 -10.55 -7.87
C GLY A 211 14.74 -10.67 -7.06
N GLY A 212 13.78 -11.49 -7.48
CA GLY A 212 12.54 -11.73 -6.73
C GLY A 212 11.44 -10.65 -6.86
N LYS A 213 11.52 -9.75 -7.85
CA LYS A 213 10.49 -8.70 -8.08
C LYS A 213 9.08 -9.26 -8.20
N THR A 214 8.90 -10.29 -9.03
CA THR A 214 7.60 -10.95 -9.27
C THR A 214 7.11 -11.62 -7.99
N VAL A 215 8.01 -12.28 -7.25
CA VAL A 215 7.69 -12.91 -5.96
C VAL A 215 7.20 -11.86 -4.95
N LEU A 216 7.90 -10.73 -4.81
CA LEU A 216 7.48 -9.63 -3.93
C LEU A 216 6.13 -9.06 -4.34
N LYS A 217 5.93 -8.80 -5.64
CA LYS A 217 4.64 -8.32 -6.20
C LYS A 217 3.50 -9.28 -5.84
N LEU A 218 3.68 -10.58 -6.09
CA LEU A 218 2.69 -11.61 -5.78
C LEU A 218 2.43 -11.75 -4.27
N ALA A 219 3.47 -11.66 -3.43
CA ALA A 219 3.31 -11.70 -1.98
C ALA A 219 2.49 -10.51 -1.46
N LEU A 220 2.81 -9.29 -1.90
CA LEU A 220 2.05 -8.09 -1.52
C LEU A 220 0.60 -8.18 -1.99
N ARG A 221 0.36 -8.73 -3.19
CA ARG A 221 -0.97 -8.97 -3.73
C ARG A 221 -1.79 -9.93 -2.87
N LEU A 222 -1.20 -11.06 -2.47
CA LEU A 222 -1.87 -12.04 -1.62
C LEU A 222 -2.23 -11.45 -0.26
N LEU A 223 -1.32 -10.66 0.33
CA LEU A 223 -1.56 -9.95 1.58
C LEU A 223 -2.67 -8.91 1.46
N ALA A 224 -2.68 -8.14 0.36
CA ALA A 224 -3.73 -7.18 0.06
C ALA A 224 -5.10 -7.84 -0.11
N ARG A 225 -5.16 -8.99 -0.81
CA ARG A 225 -6.38 -9.77 -0.96
C ARG A 225 -6.88 -10.28 0.39
N LYS A 226 -5.99 -10.83 1.22
CA LYS A 226 -6.34 -11.30 2.57
C LYS A 226 -6.98 -10.18 3.39
N GLN A 227 -6.39 -8.98 3.36
CA GLN A 227 -6.95 -7.82 4.06
C GLN A 227 -8.30 -7.38 3.47
N ALA A 228 -8.41 -7.31 2.15
CA ALA A 228 -9.65 -6.93 1.48
C ALA A 228 -10.80 -7.87 1.91
N MET A 229 -10.56 -9.18 1.88
CA MET A 229 -11.50 -10.21 2.37
C MET A 229 -11.86 -10.00 3.84
N ALA A 230 -10.89 -9.72 4.71
CA ALA A 230 -11.14 -9.50 6.14
C ALA A 230 -11.95 -8.22 6.42
N SER A 231 -11.88 -7.23 5.55
CA SER A 231 -12.62 -5.95 5.67
C SER A 231 -13.94 -5.94 4.91
N GLY A 232 -14.34 -7.05 4.26
CA GLY A 232 -15.51 -7.12 3.40
C GLY A 232 -15.37 -6.36 2.07
N LYS A 233 -14.20 -5.79 1.77
CA LYS A 233 -13.93 -5.06 0.52
C LYS A 233 -13.52 -6.04 -0.59
N ARG A 234 -13.97 -5.77 -1.81
CA ARG A 234 -13.56 -6.54 -3.01
C ARG A 234 -12.38 -5.83 -3.69
N LEU A 235 -11.27 -6.56 -3.86
CA LEU A 235 -10.10 -6.06 -4.59
C LEU A 235 -10.07 -6.66 -6.00
N LYS A 236 -10.41 -5.85 -7.01
CA LYS A 236 -10.24 -6.21 -8.43
C LYS A 236 -8.80 -5.94 -8.87
N ILE A 237 -8.19 -6.90 -9.55
CA ILE A 237 -6.80 -6.85 -9.99
C ILE A 237 -6.72 -7.22 -11.46
N PHE A 238 -6.12 -6.35 -12.25
CA PHE A 238 -5.74 -6.60 -13.65
C PHE A 238 -4.22 -6.65 -13.71
N SER A 239 -3.68 -7.77 -14.21
CA SER A 239 -2.24 -7.99 -14.27
C SER A 239 -1.78 -8.25 -15.69
N PHE A 240 -0.89 -7.40 -16.18
CA PHE A 240 -0.20 -7.60 -17.45
C PHE A 240 1.09 -8.36 -17.17
N ASP A 241 1.10 -9.61 -17.59
CA ASP A 241 2.12 -10.59 -17.27
C ASP A 241 3.06 -10.83 -18.44
N LYS A 242 4.28 -11.26 -18.12
CA LYS A 242 5.29 -11.66 -19.09
C LYS A 242 5.91 -12.98 -18.61
N ASP A 243 6.16 -13.87 -19.56
CA ASP A 243 6.73 -15.21 -19.36
C ASP A 243 5.89 -16.08 -18.42
N TYR A 244 4.57 -15.89 -18.41
CA TYR A 244 3.61 -16.63 -17.56
C TYR A 244 3.90 -16.56 -16.05
N GLY A 245 4.64 -15.54 -15.60
CA GLY A 245 5.13 -15.42 -14.23
C GLY A 245 4.05 -15.32 -13.15
N GLU A 246 2.82 -14.96 -13.53
CA GLU A 246 1.69 -14.83 -12.62
C GLU A 246 0.55 -15.84 -12.84
N GLU A 247 0.59 -16.63 -13.92
CA GLU A 247 -0.52 -17.50 -14.31
C GLU A 247 -0.98 -18.41 -13.17
N ILE A 248 -0.03 -19.12 -12.55
CA ILE A 248 -0.30 -20.06 -11.45
C ILE A 248 -0.99 -19.34 -10.28
N CYS A 249 -0.49 -18.14 -9.92
CA CYS A 249 -1.03 -17.39 -8.79
C CYS A 249 -2.44 -16.88 -9.08
N ILE A 250 -2.68 -16.38 -10.29
CA ILE A 250 -3.98 -15.88 -10.74
C ILE A 250 -5.02 -17.01 -10.74
N ARG A 251 -4.67 -18.17 -11.33
CA ARG A 251 -5.56 -19.34 -11.36
C ARG A 251 -5.82 -19.89 -9.96
N ALA A 252 -4.80 -19.99 -9.10
CA ALA A 252 -4.95 -20.43 -7.71
C ALA A 252 -5.87 -19.50 -6.90
N MET A 253 -5.98 -18.23 -7.27
CA MET A 253 -6.90 -17.28 -6.65
C MET A 253 -8.35 -17.38 -7.17
N GLY A 254 -8.64 -18.30 -8.11
CA GLY A 254 -9.93 -18.39 -8.81
C GLY A 254 -10.10 -17.29 -9.86
N GLY A 255 -8.99 -16.69 -10.32
CA GLY A 255 -9.00 -15.68 -11.35
C GLY A 255 -9.02 -16.26 -12.77
N ARG A 256 -9.20 -15.36 -13.74
CA ARG A 256 -9.15 -15.68 -15.17
C ARG A 256 -7.84 -15.23 -15.77
N TYR A 257 -7.27 -16.03 -16.66
CA TYR A 257 -5.99 -15.74 -17.30
C TYR A 257 -6.16 -15.85 -18.81
N PHE A 258 -5.99 -14.73 -19.50
CA PHE A 258 -6.20 -14.56 -20.92
C PHE A 258 -4.85 -14.55 -21.63
N ARG A 259 -4.70 -15.38 -22.66
CA ARG A 259 -3.49 -15.42 -23.47
C ARG A 259 -3.70 -14.60 -24.73
N ILE A 260 -2.79 -13.65 -24.98
CA ILE A 260 -2.82 -12.81 -26.17
C ILE A 260 -1.57 -13.13 -26.99
N ALA A 261 -1.77 -13.84 -28.10
CA ALA A 261 -0.72 -14.25 -29.01
C ALA A 261 -1.02 -13.76 -30.43
N GLY A 262 0.02 -13.33 -31.14
CA GLY A 262 -0.11 -12.82 -32.50
C GLY A 262 -0.73 -13.85 -33.45
N GLY A 263 -1.78 -13.45 -34.16
CA GLY A 263 -2.47 -14.30 -35.13
C GLY A 263 -3.48 -15.28 -34.53
N GLU A 264 -3.56 -15.42 -33.21
CA GLU A 264 -4.57 -16.24 -32.55
C GLU A 264 -5.78 -15.38 -32.14
N PRO A 265 -7.03 -15.80 -32.43
CA PRO A 265 -8.21 -15.02 -32.06
C PRO A 265 -8.25 -14.74 -30.56
N THR A 266 -8.15 -13.46 -30.16
CA THR A 266 -8.19 -13.04 -28.73
C THR A 266 -9.50 -13.44 -28.06
N GLY A 267 -10.56 -13.59 -28.86
CA GLY A 267 -11.92 -13.74 -28.36
C GLY A 267 -12.54 -12.43 -27.88
N MET A 268 -11.93 -11.26 -28.09
CA MET A 268 -12.57 -9.99 -27.75
C MET A 268 -13.53 -9.56 -28.86
N ASN A 269 -14.76 -9.23 -28.51
CA ASN A 269 -15.72 -8.62 -29.44
C ASN A 269 -16.38 -7.40 -28.79
N PRO A 270 -15.98 -6.16 -29.13
CA PRO A 270 -16.53 -4.96 -28.50
C PRO A 270 -18.06 -4.80 -28.65
N PHE A 271 -18.65 -5.40 -29.69
CA PHE A 271 -20.10 -5.35 -29.91
C PHE A 271 -20.90 -6.34 -29.04
N SER A 272 -20.24 -7.12 -28.17
CA SER A 272 -20.89 -7.87 -27.09
C SER A 272 -21.42 -6.95 -25.98
N MET A 273 -20.83 -5.77 -25.83
CA MET A 273 -21.22 -4.80 -24.82
C MET A 273 -22.62 -4.23 -25.10
N ALA A 274 -23.30 -3.76 -24.05
CA ALA A 274 -24.60 -3.09 -24.21
C ALA A 274 -24.44 -1.79 -25.03
N PRO A 275 -25.44 -1.40 -25.85
CA PRO A 275 -25.38 -0.20 -26.70
C PRO A 275 -25.58 1.11 -25.90
N THR A 276 -24.71 1.37 -24.92
CA THR A 276 -24.70 2.64 -24.16
C THR A 276 -23.91 3.70 -24.92
N ALA A 277 -24.17 4.98 -24.65
CA ALA A 277 -23.43 6.09 -25.26
C ALA A 277 -21.91 5.99 -24.97
N GLU A 278 -21.55 5.52 -23.77
CA GLU A 278 -20.17 5.28 -23.37
C GLU A 278 -19.51 4.16 -24.19
N ASN A 279 -20.16 3.00 -24.31
CA ASN A 279 -19.62 1.87 -25.07
C ASN A 279 -19.50 2.19 -26.57
N ILE A 280 -20.48 2.90 -27.13
CA ILE A 280 -20.42 3.36 -28.52
C ILE A 280 -19.24 4.32 -28.73
N SER A 281 -19.01 5.25 -27.80
CA SER A 281 -17.87 6.18 -27.85
C SER A 281 -16.51 5.46 -27.78
N VAL A 282 -16.41 4.43 -26.94
CA VAL A 282 -15.21 3.58 -26.84
C VAL A 282 -14.96 2.84 -28.16
N ILE A 283 -15.99 2.20 -28.74
CA ILE A 283 -15.87 1.49 -30.02
C ILE A 283 -15.49 2.45 -31.14
N LEU A 284 -16.12 3.63 -31.20
CA LEU A 284 -15.78 4.68 -32.17
C LEU A 284 -14.31 5.07 -32.04
N SER A 285 -13.84 5.31 -30.81
CA SER A 285 -12.44 5.68 -30.53
C SER A 285 -11.45 4.60 -30.98
N ILE A 286 -11.75 3.32 -30.67
CA ILE A 286 -10.93 2.17 -31.08
C ILE A 286 -10.89 2.04 -32.60
N MET A 287 -12.04 2.09 -33.27
CA MET A 287 -12.15 1.98 -34.72
C MET A 287 -11.47 3.14 -35.44
N SER A 288 -11.57 4.36 -34.90
CA SER A 288 -10.91 5.55 -35.44
C SER A 288 -9.39 5.45 -35.34
N TRP A 289 -8.87 4.92 -34.23
CA TRP A 289 -7.44 4.66 -34.08
C TRP A 289 -6.98 3.55 -35.03
N ASN A 290 -7.72 2.44 -35.10
CA ASN A 290 -7.43 1.33 -36.00
C ASN A 290 -7.39 1.75 -37.49
N ALA A 291 -8.32 2.60 -37.92
CA ALA A 291 -8.34 3.13 -39.28
C ALA A 291 -7.09 3.97 -39.61
N GLN A 292 -6.53 4.68 -38.62
CA GLN A 292 -5.40 5.60 -38.80
C GLN A 292 -4.05 5.01 -38.38
N PHE A 293 -4.03 3.75 -37.96
CA PHE A 293 -2.88 3.08 -37.33
C PHE A 293 -1.55 3.21 -38.08
N ASP A 294 -1.54 3.06 -39.41
CA ASP A 294 -0.31 3.15 -40.21
C ASP A 294 -0.04 4.54 -40.79
N GLY A 295 -0.82 5.55 -40.38
CA GLY A 295 -0.71 6.92 -40.86
C GLY A 295 -1.03 7.14 -42.34
N LYS A 296 -1.47 6.11 -43.09
CA LYS A 296 -1.78 6.24 -44.53
C LYS A 296 -3.18 6.78 -44.79
N TYR A 297 -4.04 6.75 -43.79
CA TYR A 297 -5.41 7.24 -43.83
C TYR A 297 -5.60 8.29 -42.75
N ALA A 298 -6.26 9.40 -43.11
CA ALA A 298 -6.65 10.45 -42.20
C ALA A 298 -8.17 10.53 -42.18
N MET A 299 -8.76 10.37 -40.99
CA MET A 299 -10.21 10.33 -40.85
C MET A 299 -10.80 11.74 -40.98
N THR A 300 -11.80 11.91 -41.85
CA THR A 300 -12.56 13.17 -41.96
C THR A 300 -13.75 13.20 -41.01
N HIS A 301 -14.32 14.38 -40.76
CA HIS A 301 -15.57 14.50 -39.99
C HIS A 301 -16.71 13.67 -40.60
N LYS A 302 -16.79 13.59 -41.93
CA LYS A 302 -17.78 12.76 -42.60
C LYS A 302 -17.54 11.27 -42.36
N ASP A 303 -16.29 10.84 -42.34
CA ASP A 303 -15.96 9.45 -42.06
C ASP A 303 -16.30 9.07 -40.61
N GLU A 304 -16.11 9.99 -39.65
CA GLU A 304 -16.53 9.81 -38.26
C GLU A 304 -18.06 9.68 -38.13
N GLU A 305 -18.82 10.53 -38.83
CA GLU A 305 -20.28 10.43 -38.90
C GLU A 305 -20.76 9.12 -39.53
N ASP A 306 -20.12 8.70 -40.62
CA ASP A 306 -20.40 7.42 -41.31
C ASP A 306 -20.04 6.22 -40.41
N LEU A 307 -18.92 6.29 -39.68
CA LEU A 307 -18.50 5.27 -38.72
C LEU A 307 -19.49 5.16 -37.55
N LEU A 308 -19.85 6.27 -36.93
CA LEU A 308 -20.82 6.30 -35.83
C LEU A 308 -22.18 5.76 -36.25
N ARG A 309 -22.65 6.14 -37.46
CA ARG A 309 -23.89 5.60 -38.04
C ARG A 309 -23.79 4.09 -38.20
N SER A 310 -22.67 3.60 -38.75
CA SER A 310 -22.46 2.18 -38.97
C SER A 310 -22.39 1.37 -37.66
N ILE A 311 -21.68 1.88 -36.64
CA ILE A 311 -21.64 1.27 -35.30
C ILE A 311 -23.06 1.07 -34.73
N ARG A 312 -23.94 2.08 -34.89
CA ARG A 312 -25.33 1.98 -34.45
C ARG A 312 -26.11 0.91 -35.22
N GLN A 313 -25.91 0.80 -36.53
CA GLN A 313 -26.54 -0.24 -37.35
C GLN A 313 -26.10 -1.65 -36.95
N VAL A 314 -24.83 -1.84 -36.56
CA VAL A 314 -24.39 -3.15 -36.05
C VAL A 314 -25.17 -3.55 -34.79
N TYR A 315 -25.54 -2.61 -33.92
CA TYR A 315 -26.35 -2.90 -32.75
C TYR A 315 -27.82 -3.24 -33.06
N GLU A 316 -28.32 -2.89 -34.24
CA GLU A 316 -29.65 -3.31 -34.72
C GLU A 316 -29.69 -4.79 -35.09
N LEU A 317 -28.54 -5.41 -35.34
CA LEU A 317 -28.44 -6.85 -35.56
C LEU A 317 -28.70 -7.63 -34.26
N GLU A 318 -29.21 -8.86 -34.42
CA GLU A 318 -29.27 -9.85 -33.34
C GLU A 318 -27.88 -10.05 -32.70
N PRO A 319 -27.77 -10.21 -31.35
CA PRO A 319 -26.50 -10.27 -30.65
C PRO A 319 -25.46 -11.22 -31.26
N LYS A 320 -25.89 -12.41 -31.69
CA LYS A 320 -25.04 -13.44 -32.33
C LYS A 320 -24.43 -13.03 -33.69
N HIS A 321 -24.94 -11.98 -34.31
CA HIS A 321 -24.45 -11.48 -35.60
C HIS A 321 -23.62 -10.19 -35.46
N ARG A 322 -23.54 -9.62 -34.26
CA ARG A 322 -22.78 -8.40 -34.00
C ARG A 322 -21.29 -8.70 -34.00
N ARG A 323 -20.59 -8.23 -35.03
CA ARG A 323 -19.16 -8.43 -35.22
C ARG A 323 -18.49 -7.13 -35.65
N TYR A 324 -17.22 -6.99 -35.31
CA TYR A 324 -16.42 -5.82 -35.67
C TYR A 324 -16.42 -5.56 -37.18
N ALA A 325 -16.30 -6.61 -38.00
CA ALA A 325 -16.35 -6.50 -39.46
C ALA A 325 -17.66 -5.91 -40.02
N ARG A 326 -18.79 -6.07 -39.31
CA ARG A 326 -20.12 -5.62 -39.79
C ARG A 326 -20.22 -4.11 -39.95
N VAL A 327 -19.36 -3.35 -39.28
CA VAL A 327 -19.27 -1.91 -39.50
C VAL A 327 -18.94 -1.59 -40.95
N ARG A 328 -18.22 -2.46 -41.68
CA ARG A 328 -17.86 -2.21 -43.07
C ARG A 328 -19.03 -2.33 -44.04
N ASP A 329 -20.09 -3.05 -43.67
CA ASP A 329 -21.23 -3.34 -44.56
C ASP A 329 -21.99 -2.05 -44.95
N ALA A 330 -21.96 -1.01 -44.10
CA ALA A 330 -22.64 0.26 -44.31
C ALA A 330 -21.72 1.41 -44.76
N LEU A 331 -20.42 1.16 -44.92
CA LEU A 331 -19.46 2.21 -45.28
C LEU A 331 -19.40 2.44 -46.80
N PRO A 332 -19.15 3.67 -47.27
CA PRO A 332 -18.97 3.95 -48.69
C PRO A 332 -17.74 3.23 -49.27
N THR A 333 -17.93 2.53 -50.40
CA THR A 333 -16.86 1.73 -51.07
C THR A 333 -16.30 2.39 -52.33
N HIS A 334 -16.94 3.44 -52.85
CA HIS A 334 -16.62 4.05 -54.15
C HIS A 334 -15.42 5.01 -54.16
N ARG A 335 -14.72 5.20 -53.03
CA ARG A 335 -13.58 6.12 -52.91
C ARG A 335 -12.27 5.36 -52.70
N GLU A 336 -11.24 5.75 -53.42
CA GLU A 336 -9.86 5.36 -53.10
C GLU A 336 -9.46 5.98 -51.75
N ASN A 337 -8.69 5.26 -50.94
CA ASN A 337 -8.32 5.63 -49.57
C ASN A 337 -9.54 5.91 -48.66
N SER A 338 -10.52 5.02 -48.67
CA SER A 338 -11.74 5.11 -47.86
C SER A 338 -11.59 4.46 -46.48
N LEU A 339 -12.46 4.87 -45.54
CA LEU A 339 -12.58 4.23 -44.22
C LEU A 339 -12.81 2.71 -44.33
N TYR A 340 -13.57 2.26 -45.33
CA TYR A 340 -13.80 0.84 -45.63
C TYR A 340 -12.49 0.07 -45.90
N GLN A 341 -11.57 0.67 -46.66
CA GLN A 341 -10.27 0.08 -46.96
C GLN A 341 -9.34 0.14 -45.73
N ALA A 342 -9.34 1.27 -45.01
CA ALA A 342 -8.53 1.47 -43.82
C ALA A 342 -8.81 0.42 -42.73
N LEU A 343 -10.10 0.15 -42.47
CA LEU A 343 -10.55 -0.87 -41.51
C LEU A 343 -10.38 -2.31 -42.01
N GLY A 344 -10.13 -2.53 -43.31
CA GLY A 344 -10.07 -3.86 -43.91
C GLY A 344 -9.03 -4.79 -43.29
N ARG A 345 -7.90 -4.25 -42.81
CA ARG A 345 -6.87 -5.04 -42.11
C ARG A 345 -7.30 -5.56 -40.74
N TRP A 346 -8.32 -4.96 -40.13
CA TRP A 346 -8.85 -5.28 -38.80
C TRP A 346 -10.12 -6.14 -38.84
N CYS A 347 -10.59 -6.50 -40.04
CA CYS A 347 -11.87 -7.16 -40.26
C CYS A 347 -11.69 -8.43 -41.09
N ASP A 348 -12.57 -9.42 -40.87
CA ASP A 348 -12.66 -10.66 -41.63
C ASP A 348 -11.33 -11.44 -41.66
N GLY A 349 -10.68 -11.52 -42.82
CA GLY A 349 -9.38 -12.17 -43.02
C GLY A 349 -8.19 -11.21 -42.97
N GLY A 350 -8.37 -9.98 -42.49
CA GLY A 350 -7.30 -9.00 -42.35
C GLY A 350 -6.22 -9.42 -41.35
N ALA A 351 -5.00 -8.90 -41.51
CA ALA A 351 -3.83 -9.26 -40.69
C ALA A 351 -4.03 -9.06 -39.17
N PHE A 352 -4.93 -8.16 -38.77
CA PHE A 352 -5.26 -7.85 -37.38
C PHE A 352 -6.71 -8.20 -36.99
N ALA A 353 -7.44 -8.93 -37.86
CA ALA A 353 -8.81 -9.32 -37.57
C ALA A 353 -8.94 -10.19 -36.31
N TRP A 354 -7.91 -10.96 -35.99
CA TRP A 354 -7.82 -11.80 -34.79
C TRP A 354 -7.95 -11.00 -33.47
N VAL A 355 -7.71 -9.68 -33.48
CA VAL A 355 -7.68 -8.85 -32.27
C VAL A 355 -9.08 -8.52 -31.73
N LEU A 356 -10.00 -8.07 -32.58
CA LEU A 356 -11.33 -7.57 -32.15
C LEU A 356 -12.52 -8.13 -32.96
N ASP A 357 -12.27 -8.77 -34.10
CA ASP A 357 -13.33 -9.29 -34.98
C ASP A 357 -13.67 -10.75 -34.68
N ASN A 358 -13.94 -11.02 -33.39
CA ASN A 358 -14.29 -12.36 -32.92
C ASN A 358 -15.80 -12.59 -32.98
N PRO A 359 -16.27 -13.80 -33.34
CA PRO A 359 -17.71 -14.11 -33.41
C PRO A 359 -18.39 -14.14 -32.03
N GLU A 360 -17.66 -14.56 -31.00
CA GLU A 360 -18.12 -14.62 -29.63
C GLU A 360 -17.11 -13.93 -28.72
N ASP A 361 -17.62 -13.22 -27.72
CA ASP A 361 -16.79 -12.58 -26.71
C ASP A 361 -16.44 -13.58 -25.60
N ARG A 362 -15.17 -13.97 -25.56
CA ARG A 362 -14.60 -14.84 -24.52
C ARG A 362 -14.01 -14.04 -23.36
N PHE A 363 -14.05 -12.71 -23.46
CA PHE A 363 -13.48 -11.79 -22.48
C PHE A 363 -14.43 -11.51 -21.31
N ASP A 364 -14.90 -12.58 -20.67
CA ASP A 364 -15.85 -12.49 -19.56
C ASP A 364 -15.12 -12.14 -18.25
N LEU A 365 -15.48 -10.98 -17.68
CA LEU A 365 -14.95 -10.42 -16.44
C LEU A 365 -15.84 -10.71 -15.21
N ASP A 366 -16.92 -11.44 -15.37
CA ASP A 366 -17.86 -11.75 -14.29
C ASP A 366 -17.36 -12.91 -13.42
N GLY A 367 -17.83 -12.93 -12.17
CA GLY A 367 -17.51 -14.00 -11.21
C GLY A 367 -16.06 -14.04 -10.72
N ALA A 368 -15.18 -13.15 -11.19
CA ALA A 368 -13.78 -13.09 -10.78
C ALA A 368 -13.34 -11.68 -10.36
N HIS A 369 -12.25 -11.61 -9.60
CA HIS A 369 -11.64 -10.34 -9.14
C HIS A 369 -10.16 -10.24 -9.48
N THR A 370 -9.67 -11.18 -10.26
CA THR A 370 -8.26 -11.32 -10.52
C THR A 370 -8.15 -11.80 -11.95
N PHE A 371 -7.56 -10.95 -12.77
CA PHE A 371 -7.43 -11.12 -14.21
C PHE A 371 -5.95 -11.01 -14.56
N GLY A 372 -5.49 -11.94 -15.39
CA GLY A 372 -4.16 -11.94 -15.97
C GLY A 372 -4.25 -11.85 -17.47
N PHE A 373 -3.37 -11.05 -18.06
CA PHE A 373 -3.19 -10.90 -19.49
C PHE A 373 -1.76 -11.27 -19.80
N ASP A 374 -1.58 -12.40 -20.48
CA ASP A 374 -0.26 -12.77 -20.97
C ASP A 374 0.10 -11.88 -22.16
N MET A 375 1.14 -11.07 -21.98
CA MET A 375 1.67 -10.18 -23.00
C MET A 375 2.99 -10.71 -23.59
N THR A 376 3.37 -11.96 -23.28
CA THR A 376 4.67 -12.54 -23.68
C THR A 376 4.89 -12.45 -25.18
N ASN A 377 3.96 -13.00 -25.96
CA ASN A 377 4.04 -13.01 -27.41
C ASN A 377 3.55 -11.68 -28.01
N PHE A 378 2.64 -10.98 -27.33
CA PHE A 378 2.17 -9.66 -27.76
C PHE A 378 3.31 -8.68 -27.88
N LEU A 379 4.24 -8.72 -26.92
CA LEU A 379 5.40 -7.87 -26.97
C LEU A 379 6.24 -8.14 -28.22
N ASP A 380 6.25 -9.29 -28.88
CA ASP A 380 7.09 -9.50 -30.07
C ASP A 380 6.48 -8.99 -31.38
N ILE A 381 5.25 -8.50 -31.35
CA ILE A 381 4.55 -7.92 -32.51
C ILE A 381 5.01 -6.46 -32.64
N GLU A 382 5.71 -6.14 -33.74
CA GLU A 382 6.27 -4.81 -33.99
C GLU A 382 5.17 -3.74 -34.03
N GLU A 383 4.07 -4.04 -34.72
CA GLU A 383 2.89 -3.19 -34.85
C GLU A 383 2.12 -3.02 -33.54
N ALA A 384 2.37 -3.85 -32.53
CA ALA A 384 1.74 -3.73 -31.22
C ALA A 384 2.55 -2.86 -30.23
N ARG A 385 3.79 -2.48 -30.60
CA ARG A 385 4.71 -1.68 -29.77
C ARG A 385 4.63 -0.18 -30.05
N THR A 386 3.94 0.23 -31.11
CA THR A 386 3.74 1.61 -31.56
C THR A 386 2.42 2.15 -31.04
#